data_AF-A0A0Q4G9W1-F1
#
_entry.id   AF-A0A0Q4G9W1-F1
#
_cell.length_a   1.000
_cell.length_b   1.000
_cell.length_c   1.000
_cell.angle_alpha   90.00
_cell.angle_beta   90.00
_cell.angle_gamma   90.00
#
_symmetry.space_group_name_H-M   'P 1'
#
loop_
_entity.id
_entity.type
_entity.pdbx_description
1 polymer ?
#
loop_
_entity_poly.entity_id
_entity_poly.type
_entity_poly.pdbx_seq_one_letter_code
_entity_poly.pdbx_strand_id
1 'polypeptide(L)'
;MMLAAITVAHTYKGKKTAEPQTFAMHPFAEKQGEHAGCYEIVHSRRGAEAPEHSGYVTDDQLAELFARGLIETLGLRLRLQPAEGLYPDSLPAKKVPRSSIAEGSDFARRVEAFEGRGPVTAGLRTVLAGMGLNVS
;
A
#
# COMPACT_ATOMS: atom_id res chain seq x y z
N MET A 1 -10.48 5.95 -5.35
CA MET A 1 -9.85 6.05 -6.69
C MET A 1 -8.74 5.01 -6.78
N MET A 2 -8.49 4.37 -7.92
CA MET A 2 -7.40 3.39 -8.07
C MET A 2 -6.09 4.04 -8.48
N LEU A 3 -4.97 3.56 -7.95
CA LEU A 3 -3.64 3.92 -8.39
C LEU A 3 -3.14 2.90 -9.43
N ALA A 4 -3.59 3.06 -10.68
CA ALA A 4 -3.26 2.15 -11.79
C ALA A 4 -1.76 2.12 -12.14
N ALA A 5 -1.01 3.16 -11.72
CA ALA A 5 0.44 3.21 -11.84
C ALA A 5 1.16 2.10 -11.05
N ILE A 6 0.47 1.41 -10.14
CA ILE A 6 1.00 0.25 -9.43
C ILE A 6 0.13 -0.97 -9.76
N THR A 7 0.76 -2.04 -10.24
CA THR A 7 0.06 -3.31 -10.53
C THR A 7 0.77 -4.49 -9.89
N VAL A 8 0.01 -5.33 -9.19
CA VAL A 8 0.52 -6.55 -8.55
C VAL A 8 -0.37 -7.73 -8.92
N ALA A 9 0.25 -8.82 -9.40
CA ALA A 9 -0.48 -10.06 -9.65
C ALA A 9 -0.82 -10.75 -8.32
N HIS A 10 -2.06 -11.21 -8.18
CA HIS A 10 -2.50 -11.96 -7.02
C HIS A 10 -3.37 -13.15 -7.40
N THR A 11 -2.94 -14.35 -7.05
CA THR A 11 -3.76 -15.56 -7.16
C THR A 11 -4.49 -15.82 -5.84
N TYR A 12 -5.82 -15.80 -5.87
CA TYR A 12 -6.69 -16.28 -4.80
C TYR A 12 -6.81 -17.80 -4.89
N LYS A 13 -6.59 -18.47 -3.76
CA LYS A 13 -6.72 -19.94 -3.61
C LYS A 13 -7.63 -20.31 -2.42
N GLY A 14 -8.51 -19.39 -2.03
CA GLY A 14 -9.38 -19.59 -0.86
C GLY A 14 -10.58 -20.47 -1.18
N LYS A 15 -11.30 -20.88 -0.13
CA LYS A 15 -12.43 -21.84 -0.23
C LYS A 15 -13.67 -21.27 -0.94
N LYS A 16 -13.69 -19.98 -1.25
CA LYS A 16 -14.84 -19.29 -1.88
C LYS A 16 -14.84 -19.40 -3.41
N THR A 17 -13.81 -19.99 -4.02
CA THR A 17 -13.76 -20.25 -5.46
C THR A 17 -13.45 -21.72 -5.73
N ALA A 18 -14.07 -22.30 -6.76
CA ALA A 18 -13.82 -23.68 -7.18
C ALA A 18 -12.43 -23.85 -7.81
N GLU A 19 -11.95 -22.81 -8.51
CA GLU A 19 -10.65 -22.76 -9.15
C GLU A 19 -9.84 -21.55 -8.66
N PRO A 20 -8.49 -21.61 -8.69
CA PRO A 20 -7.65 -20.45 -8.43
C PRO A 20 -7.94 -19.32 -9.43
N GLN A 21 -8.19 -18.12 -8.91
CA GLN A 21 -8.42 -16.93 -9.73
C GLN A 21 -7.24 -15.98 -9.59
N THR A 22 -6.70 -15.50 -10.72
CA THR A 22 -5.60 -14.53 -10.72
C THR A 22 -6.14 -13.15 -11.09
N PHE A 23 -5.79 -12.16 -10.27
CA PHE A 23 -6.22 -10.79 -10.39
C PHE A 23 -5.00 -9.87 -10.62
N ALA A 24 -5.18 -8.86 -11.47
CA ALA A 24 -4.35 -7.67 -11.44
C ALA A 24 -4.89 -6.74 -10.34
N MET A 25 -4.08 -6.47 -9.33
CA MET A 25 -4.47 -5.73 -8.14
C MET A 25 -3.75 -4.38 -8.08
N HIS A 26 -4.46 -3.37 -7.59
CA HIS A 26 -3.97 -2.00 -7.49
C HIS A 26 -4.25 -1.43 -6.10
N PRO A 27 -3.35 -0.58 -5.56
CA PRO A 27 -3.68 0.25 -4.41
C PRO A 27 -4.89 1.13 -4.74
N PHE A 28 -5.70 1.42 -3.73
CA PHE A 28 -6.83 2.31 -3.89
C PHE A 28 -6.95 3.28 -2.73
N ALA A 29 -7.38 4.48 -3.06
CA ALA A 29 -7.78 5.48 -2.11
C ALA A 29 -9.22 5.24 -1.66
N GLU A 30 -9.45 5.31 -0.36
CA GLU A 30 -10.78 5.22 0.26
C GLU A 30 -11.73 6.23 -0.39
N LYS A 31 -12.96 5.78 -0.65
CA LYS A 31 -13.95 6.60 -1.38
C LYS A 31 -14.66 7.60 -0.48
N GLN A 32 -14.85 7.27 0.79
CA GLN A 32 -15.70 7.99 1.74
C GLN A 32 -15.16 7.84 3.16
N GLY A 33 -15.67 8.65 4.09
CA GLY A 33 -15.26 8.65 5.49
C GLY A 33 -14.04 9.53 5.78
N GLU A 34 -13.52 9.40 7.00
CA GLU A 34 -12.42 10.24 7.51
C GLU A 34 -11.12 10.11 6.71
N HIS A 35 -10.93 8.97 6.02
CA HIS A 35 -9.73 8.67 5.25
C HIS A 35 -9.95 8.79 3.74
N ALA A 36 -11.04 9.44 3.30
CA ALA A 36 -11.31 9.62 1.88
C ALA A 36 -10.12 10.24 1.14
N GLY A 37 -9.70 9.63 0.04
CA GLY A 37 -8.52 10.04 -0.72
C GLY A 37 -7.19 9.46 -0.23
N CYS A 38 -7.16 8.73 0.88
CA CYS A 38 -5.97 8.07 1.42
C CYS A 38 -5.95 6.57 1.13
N TYR A 39 -4.74 6.00 1.06
CA TYR A 39 -4.46 4.59 0.87
C TYR A 39 -4.19 3.91 2.20
N GLU A 40 -4.76 2.72 2.42
CA GLU A 40 -4.50 1.92 3.61
C GLU A 40 -3.14 1.19 3.50
N ILE A 41 -2.23 1.50 4.42
CA ILE A 41 -1.01 0.74 4.69
C ILE A 41 -1.24 -0.15 5.92
N VAL A 42 -0.78 -1.39 5.85
CA VAL A 42 -0.99 -2.41 6.86
C VAL A 42 0.35 -2.93 7.34
N HIS A 43 0.51 -3.01 8.66
CA HIS A 43 1.66 -3.61 9.31
C HIS A 43 1.20 -4.69 10.28
N SER A 44 1.78 -5.89 10.16
CA SER A 44 1.59 -6.96 11.13
C SER A 44 2.87 -7.15 11.92
N ARG A 45 2.81 -6.95 13.24
CA ARG A 45 3.91 -7.36 14.13
C ARG A 45 4.06 -8.89 14.04
N ARG A 46 5.29 -9.41 14.16
CA ARG A 46 5.59 -10.84 13.92
C ARG A 46 4.66 -11.75 14.75
N GLY A 47 3.89 -12.61 14.07
CA GLY A 47 3.02 -13.64 14.65
C GLY A 47 1.64 -13.66 13.98
N ALA A 48 1.10 -14.85 13.70
CA ALA A 48 -0.23 -15.01 13.09
C ALA A 48 -1.39 -14.50 13.98
N GLU A 49 -1.10 -14.19 15.25
CA GLU A 49 -2.05 -13.73 16.25
C GLU A 49 -1.89 -12.23 16.59
N ALA A 50 -0.89 -11.54 16.05
CA ALA A 50 -0.72 -10.11 16.30
C ALA A 50 -1.75 -9.31 15.48
N PRO A 51 -2.46 -8.35 16.11
CA PRO A 51 -3.42 -7.53 15.39
C PRO A 51 -2.73 -6.76 14.26
N GLU A 52 -3.37 -6.73 13.08
CA GLU A 52 -2.95 -5.85 12.00
C GLU A 52 -3.14 -4.40 12.46
N HIS A 53 -2.08 -3.60 12.36
CA HIS A 53 -2.16 -2.16 12.54
C HIS A 53 -2.24 -1.52 11.17
N SER A 54 -3.30 -0.76 10.94
CA SER A 54 -3.49 0.00 9.69
C SER A 54 -3.23 1.48 9.93
N GLY A 55 -2.72 2.13 8.90
CA GLY A 55 -2.59 3.59 8.79
C GLY A 55 -3.03 4.04 7.42
N TYR A 56 -3.38 5.32 7.29
CA TYR A 56 -3.86 5.88 6.03
C TYR A 56 -2.89 6.96 5.56
N VAL A 57 -2.41 6.81 4.33
CA VAL A 57 -1.44 7.72 3.73
C VAL A 57 -2.02 8.39 2.50
N THR A 58 -1.73 9.68 2.35
CA THR A 58 -2.02 10.42 1.11
C THR A 58 -1.15 9.90 -0.04
N ASP A 59 -1.45 10.34 -1.27
CA ASP A 59 -0.65 10.02 -2.46
C ASP A 59 0.82 10.42 -2.31
N ASP A 60 1.09 11.61 -1.76
CA ASP A 60 2.47 12.10 -1.53
C ASP A 60 3.20 11.30 -0.45
N GLN A 61 2.50 10.93 0.62
CA GLN A 61 3.08 10.09 1.68
C GLN A 61 3.34 8.66 1.19
N LEU A 62 2.47 8.13 0.32
CA LEU A 62 2.70 6.84 -0.32
C LEU A 62 3.92 6.91 -1.24
N ALA A 63 4.05 7.98 -2.04
CA ALA A 63 5.22 8.21 -2.88
C ALA A 63 6.50 8.30 -2.04
N GLU A 64 6.47 9.02 -0.91
CA GLU A 64 7.60 9.12 0.02
C GLU A 64 7.98 7.77 0.64
N LEU A 65 7.01 6.92 0.99
CA LEU A 65 7.27 5.55 1.48
C LEU A 65 8.06 4.73 0.46
N PHE A 66 7.71 4.82 -0.83
CA PHE A 66 8.45 4.15 -1.90
C PHE A 66 9.82 4.77 -2.15
N ALA A 67 9.92 6.10 -2.14
CA ALA A 67 11.17 6.82 -2.36
C ALA A 67 12.24 6.45 -1.33
N ARG A 68 11.80 6.22 -0.08
CA ARG A 68 12.68 5.90 1.05
C ARG A 68 12.85 4.41 1.31
N GLY A 69 12.25 3.54 0.50
CA GLY A 69 12.29 2.09 0.70
C GLY A 69 11.57 1.59 1.96
N LEU A 70 10.75 2.44 2.59
CA LEU A 70 10.14 2.14 3.90
C LEU A 70 9.10 1.03 3.84
N ILE A 71 8.47 0.80 2.67
CA ILE A 71 7.57 -0.35 2.48
C ILE A 71 8.28 -1.66 2.81
N GLU A 72 9.51 -1.82 2.32
CA GLU A 72 10.29 -3.04 2.51
C GLU A 72 10.96 -3.06 3.89
N THR A 73 11.61 -1.96 4.27
CA THR A 73 12.35 -1.86 5.55
C THR A 73 11.45 -2.06 6.77
N LEU A 74 10.23 -1.51 6.73
CA LEU A 74 9.27 -1.64 7.83
C LEU A 74 8.31 -2.82 7.65
N GLY A 75 8.43 -3.58 6.55
CA GLY A 75 7.53 -4.71 6.27
C GLY A 75 6.07 -4.31 6.08
N LEU A 76 5.82 -3.10 5.55
CA LEU A 76 4.47 -2.62 5.25
C LEU A 76 3.87 -3.37 4.08
N ARG A 77 2.55 -3.40 4.06
CA ARG A 77 1.72 -3.94 2.98
C ARG A 77 0.71 -2.87 2.55
N LEU A 78 0.32 -2.85 1.30
CA LEU A 78 -0.76 -2.01 0.79
C LEU A 78 -2.03 -2.83 0.63
N ARG A 79 -3.17 -2.26 1.05
CA ARG A 79 -4.48 -2.83 0.72
C ARG A 79 -4.73 -2.63 -0.77
N LEU A 80 -5.10 -3.71 -1.46
CA LEU A 80 -5.29 -3.70 -2.91
C LEU A 80 -6.70 -4.13 -3.29
N GLN A 81 -7.20 -3.60 -4.40
CA GLN A 81 -8.43 -4.05 -5.04
C GLN A 81 -8.17 -4.52 -6.47
N PRO A 82 -8.98 -5.47 -6.99
CA PRO A 82 -8.83 -5.91 -8.37
C PRO A 82 -9.21 -4.78 -9.34
N ALA A 83 -8.55 -4.77 -10.50
CA ALA A 83 -8.91 -3.87 -11.60
C ALA A 83 -10.34 -4.08 -12.08
N GLU A 84 -10.74 -5.35 -12.12
CA GLU A 84 -12.01 -5.80 -12.67
C GLU A 84 -12.57 -6.94 -11.82
N GLY A 85 -13.89 -7.05 -11.82
CA GLY A 85 -14.60 -8.08 -11.08
C GLY A 85 -14.67 -7.83 -9.57
N LEU A 86 -15.33 -8.76 -8.88
CA LEU A 86 -15.48 -8.75 -7.43
C LEU A 86 -14.44 -9.68 -6.82
N TYR A 87 -13.64 -9.17 -5.88
CA TYR A 87 -12.75 -10.03 -5.11
C TYR A 87 -13.58 -10.93 -4.16
N PRO A 88 -13.38 -12.26 -4.13
CA PRO A 88 -14.26 -13.18 -3.40
C PRO A 88 -14.26 -13.02 -1.86
N ASP A 89 -13.30 -12.28 -1.31
CA ASP A 89 -13.08 -12.16 0.14
C ASP A 89 -12.78 -10.72 0.57
N SER A 90 -12.34 -10.53 1.82
CA SER A 90 -11.74 -9.26 2.24
C SER A 90 -10.56 -8.90 1.33
N LEU A 91 -10.51 -7.65 0.88
CA LEU A 91 -9.44 -7.15 0.02
C LEU A 91 -8.06 -7.44 0.65
N PRO A 92 -7.10 -7.99 -0.10
CA PRO A 92 -5.85 -8.42 0.48
C PRO A 92 -4.89 -7.25 0.70
N ALA A 93 -4.08 -7.33 1.76
CA ALA A 93 -2.91 -6.50 1.92
C ALA A 93 -1.66 -7.23 1.43
N LYS A 94 -0.88 -6.61 0.54
CA LYS A 94 0.30 -7.22 -0.09
C LYS A 94 1.54 -6.35 0.05
N LYS A 95 2.70 -7.00 0.14
CA LYS A 95 3.97 -6.31 -0.07
C LYS A 95 4.02 -5.88 -1.54
N VAL A 96 4.25 -4.60 -1.77
CA VAL A 96 4.34 -4.02 -3.10
C VAL A 96 5.77 -3.52 -3.26
N PRO A 97 6.61 -4.20 -4.06
CA PRO A 97 7.96 -3.73 -4.31
C PRO A 97 7.91 -2.46 -5.17
N ARG A 98 8.96 -1.64 -5.06
CA ARG A 98 9.07 -0.42 -5.88
C ARG A 98 9.03 -0.73 -7.39
N SER A 99 9.54 -1.88 -7.81
CA SER A 99 9.52 -2.34 -9.21
C SER A 99 8.11 -2.59 -9.77
N SER A 100 7.06 -2.61 -8.93
CA SER A 100 5.67 -2.67 -9.39
C SER A 100 5.11 -1.32 -9.85
N ILE A 101 5.86 -0.23 -9.70
CA ILE A 101 5.49 1.11 -10.19
C ILE A 101 5.81 1.19 -11.68
N ALA A 102 4.82 1.59 -12.48
CA ALA A 102 4.99 1.84 -13.91
C ALA A 102 5.97 2.99 -14.15
N GLU A 103 7.07 2.71 -14.84
CA GLU A 103 8.08 3.69 -15.21
C GLU A 103 7.48 4.84 -16.02
N GLY A 104 7.93 6.07 -15.76
CA GLY A 104 7.45 7.28 -16.46
C GLY A 104 6.01 7.71 -16.12
N SER A 105 5.31 7.00 -15.22
CA SER A 105 4.01 7.42 -14.72
C SER A 105 4.11 8.67 -13.84
N ASP A 106 2.99 9.39 -13.68
CA ASP A 106 2.95 10.55 -12.78
C ASP A 106 3.27 10.18 -11.33
N PHE A 107 2.89 8.98 -10.90
CA PHE A 107 3.23 8.48 -9.58
C PHE A 107 4.73 8.19 -9.46
N ALA A 108 5.37 7.60 -10.48
CA ALA A 108 6.82 7.42 -10.51
C ALA A 108 7.57 8.75 -10.37
N ARG A 109 7.16 9.79 -11.11
CA ARG A 109 7.72 11.15 -10.99
C ARG A 109 7.55 11.72 -9.58
N ARG A 110 6.40 11.43 -8.94
CA ARG A 110 6.10 11.86 -7.57
C ARG A 110 7.03 11.17 -6.56
N VAL A 111 7.30 9.88 -6.76
CA VAL A 111 8.27 9.11 -5.97
C VAL A 111 9.67 9.70 -6.13
N GLU A 112 10.11 9.95 -7.37
CA GLU A 112 11.40 10.59 -7.67
C GLU A 112 11.54 11.96 -6.99
N ALA A 113 10.47 12.75 -6.90
CA ALA A 113 10.48 14.04 -6.20
C ALA A 113 10.76 13.94 -4.68
N PHE A 114 10.61 12.75 -4.08
CA PHE A 114 10.98 12.47 -2.70
C PHE A 114 12.37 11.86 -2.53
N GLU A 115 13.03 11.45 -3.61
CA GLU A 115 14.38 10.90 -3.54
C GLU A 115 15.41 11.96 -3.16
N GLY A 116 16.38 11.57 -2.33
CA GLY A 116 17.43 12.47 -1.86
C GLY A 116 16.95 13.64 -0.99
N ARG A 117 15.65 13.71 -0.66
CA ARG A 117 15.13 14.69 0.29
C ARG A 117 15.62 14.41 1.71
N GLY A 118 15.51 15.44 2.56
CA GLY A 118 15.85 15.39 3.99
C GLY A 118 15.02 14.39 4.80
N PRO A 119 14.85 14.56 6.12
CA PRO A 119 14.15 13.60 6.97
C PRO A 119 12.72 13.28 6.50
N VAL A 120 12.18 12.14 6.95
CA VAL A 120 10.78 11.76 6.66
C VAL A 120 9.83 12.90 7.05
N THR A 121 8.88 13.24 6.19
CA THR A 121 7.95 14.33 6.45
C THR A 121 7.22 14.14 7.78
N ALA A 122 6.95 15.23 8.50
CA ALA A 122 6.27 15.18 9.80
C ALA A 122 4.90 14.47 9.72
N GLY A 123 4.18 14.67 8.62
CA GLY A 123 2.92 13.98 8.35
C GLY A 123 3.10 12.46 8.27
N LEU A 124 4.04 11.98 7.45
CA LEU A 124 4.30 10.53 7.34
C LEU A 124 4.81 9.95 8.66
N ARG A 125 5.70 10.66 9.37
CA ARG A 125 6.16 10.24 10.72
C ARG A 125 5.01 10.07 11.70
N THR A 126 4.02 10.97 11.67
CA THR A 126 2.85 10.90 12.54
C THR A 126 2.01 9.66 12.25
N VAL A 127 1.76 9.35 10.96
CA VAL A 127 1.02 8.14 10.57
C VAL A 127 1.77 6.88 11.03
N LEU A 128 3.08 6.80 10.75
CA LEU A 128 3.89 5.64 11.13
C LEU A 128 3.97 5.47 12.67
N ALA A 129 4.14 6.57 13.42
CA ALA A 129 4.13 6.53 14.87
C ALA A 129 2.79 6.03 15.44
N GLY A 130 1.67 6.41 14.82
CA GLY A 130 0.33 5.89 15.16
C GLY A 130 0.21 4.37 14.95
N MET A 131 0.98 3.80 14.02
CA MET A 131 1.12 2.36 13.81
C MET A 131 2.20 1.71 14.71
N GLY A 132 2.82 2.50 15.59
CA GLY A 132 3.92 2.08 16.45
C GLY A 132 5.22 1.79 15.70
N LEU A 133 5.45 2.50 14.59
CA LEU A 133 6.67 2.46 13.76
C LEU A 133 7.40 3.79 13.85
N ASN A 134 8.66 3.77 14.28
CA ASN A 134 9.46 4.99 14.40
C ASN A 134 10.46 5.08 13.24
N VAL A 135 10.49 6.23 12.59
CA VAL A 135 11.46 6.57 11.53
C VAL A 135 12.05 7.95 11.79
N SER A 136 13.34 8.08 11.48
CA SER A 136 14.13 9.32 11.61
C SER A 136 13.87 10.28 10.46
#